data_AF-A0A7C1GD74-F1
#
_entry.id   AF-A0A7C1GD74-F1
#
_cell.length_a   1.000
_cell.length_b   1.000
_cell.length_c   1.000
_cell.angle_alpha   90.00
_cell.angle_beta   90.00
_cell.angle_gamma   90.00
#
_symmetry.space_group_name_H-M   'P 1'
#
loop_
_entity.id
_entity.type
_entity.pdbx_description
1 polymer ?
#
loop_
_entity_poly.entity_id
_entity_poly.type
_entity_poly.pdbx_seq_one_letter_code
_entity_poly.pdbx_strand_id
1 'polypeptide(L)'
;MKTLSSPGSDDITPVQELVYELRVNEIMKSDVITVSPYFSMRDLMALLREKRISGVPVVENGDLLGIISIEDLIKATAQQRFDDPVLDHMTQGIVTIRSDELAVKAVNLFAQHGYGRLPVIDQEGKLVGIVTSSDITRGLLKSLNQQFQSEELKRYRASHLFYDIISDQTSLMLRYHVAARDFDRGGQASSTVKKTLMRLGLNPVLLRRITVSSYEAEMNLIIHTTDGGELRLEIDPEKISLVAQDNGPGIEDVDEAFMPGFSTAPDWVRDLGFGAGMGLANIKRYSDSVSLVSEPGKGTVLCAAFDMKDGEES
;
A
#
# COMPACT_ATOMS: atom_id res chain seq x y z
N MET A 1 -24.53 36.53 -3.27
CA MET A 1 -23.62 37.03 -2.21
C MET A 1 -23.33 35.85 -1.28
N LYS A 2 -22.09 35.33 -1.32
CA LYS A 2 -21.37 34.46 -0.35
C LYS A 2 -22.13 33.23 0.24
N THR A 3 -21.62 31.99 0.24
CA THR A 3 -20.22 31.53 0.26
C THR A 3 -20.20 30.06 -0.18
N LEU A 4 -19.43 29.72 -1.22
CA LEU A 4 -18.97 28.35 -1.46
C LEU A 4 -17.82 28.10 -0.49
N SER A 5 -18.03 27.19 0.44
CA SER A 5 -17.00 26.64 1.32
C SER A 5 -15.98 25.87 0.47
N SER A 6 -14.70 26.18 0.66
CA SER A 6 -13.55 25.51 0.06
C SER A 6 -13.54 24.00 0.38
N PRO A 7 -13.18 23.11 -0.55
CA PRO A 7 -12.84 21.73 -0.22
C PRO A 7 -11.47 21.69 0.47
N GLY A 8 -11.41 21.05 1.63
CA GLY A 8 -10.19 20.83 2.41
C GLY A 8 -9.41 19.61 1.90
N SER A 9 -8.07 19.73 1.94
CA SER A 9 -7.06 18.66 1.92
C SER A 9 -7.45 17.35 1.24
N ASP A 10 -7.29 17.30 -0.08
CA ASP A 10 -7.34 16.04 -0.85
C ASP A 10 -6.06 15.23 -0.55
N ASP A 11 -6.20 14.15 0.22
CA ASP A 11 -5.20 13.08 0.24
C ASP A 11 -5.09 12.52 -1.19
N ILE A 12 -3.96 12.77 -1.83
CA ILE A 12 -3.67 12.27 -3.17
C ILE A 12 -3.63 10.73 -3.09
N THR A 13 -4.46 10.04 -3.87
CA THR A 13 -4.44 8.58 -3.90
C THR A 13 -3.09 8.07 -4.43
N PRO A 14 -2.62 6.86 -4.04
CA PRO A 14 -1.34 6.32 -4.53
C PRO A 14 -1.26 6.26 -6.06
N VAL A 15 -2.40 6.06 -6.74
CA VAL A 15 -2.48 6.10 -8.21
C VAL A 15 -2.26 7.50 -8.74
N GLN A 16 -2.83 8.52 -8.10
CA GLN A 16 -2.61 9.91 -8.47
C GLN A 16 -1.14 10.29 -8.26
N GLU A 17 -0.52 9.94 -7.13
CA GLU A 17 0.91 10.19 -6.89
C GLU A 17 1.78 9.56 -7.99
N LEU A 18 1.55 8.30 -8.33
CA LEU A 18 2.31 7.61 -9.39
C LEU A 18 2.20 8.29 -10.76
N VAL A 19 1.03 8.83 -11.10
CA VAL A 19 0.84 9.58 -12.36
C VAL A 19 1.70 10.86 -12.40
N TYR A 20 2.02 11.44 -11.24
CA TYR A 20 2.92 12.59 -11.11
C TYR A 20 4.41 12.23 -11.06
N GLU A 21 4.76 10.94 -10.89
CA GLU A 21 6.16 10.48 -10.84
C GLU A 21 6.62 9.81 -12.13
N LEU A 22 5.74 9.05 -12.79
CA LEU A 22 6.06 8.31 -14.01
C LEU A 22 6.42 9.23 -15.18
N ARG A 23 7.51 8.90 -15.87
CA ARG A 23 7.90 9.55 -17.12
C ARG A 23 7.39 8.80 -18.35
N VAL A 24 7.19 9.53 -19.44
CA VAL A 24 6.71 8.98 -20.71
C VAL A 24 7.67 7.92 -21.26
N ASN A 25 8.99 8.13 -21.16
CA ASN A 25 9.99 7.16 -21.61
C ASN A 25 9.93 5.80 -20.88
N GLU A 26 9.38 5.75 -19.67
CA GLU A 26 9.22 4.51 -18.90
C GLU A 26 8.02 3.66 -19.36
N ILE A 27 7.09 4.26 -20.12
CA ILE A 27 5.83 3.63 -20.54
C ILE A 27 5.62 3.59 -22.05
N MET A 28 6.31 4.44 -22.81
CA MET A 28 6.19 4.49 -24.26
C MET A 28 6.70 3.21 -24.92
N LYS A 29 6.26 2.97 -26.16
CA LYS A 29 6.88 2.00 -27.06
C LYS A 29 7.87 2.71 -27.97
N SER A 30 9.13 2.27 -27.95
CA SER A 30 10.21 2.87 -28.74
C SER A 30 10.28 2.36 -30.19
N ASP A 31 9.87 1.12 -30.44
CA ASP A 31 9.84 0.55 -31.79
C ASP A 31 8.53 0.95 -32.49
N VAL A 32 8.58 2.08 -33.21
CA VAL A 32 7.43 2.65 -33.89
C VAL A 32 7.52 2.37 -35.39
N ILE A 33 6.49 1.74 -35.92
CA ILE A 33 6.34 1.56 -37.36
C ILE A 33 5.98 2.92 -37.98
N THR A 34 6.83 3.43 -38.84
CA THR A 34 6.66 4.71 -39.55
C THR A 34 6.64 4.51 -41.05
N VAL A 35 6.13 5.50 -41.78
CA VAL A 35 6.18 5.55 -43.25
C VAL A 35 6.80 6.85 -43.74
N SER A 36 7.37 6.82 -44.93
CA SER A 36 7.83 8.02 -45.65
C SER A 36 6.62 8.86 -46.13
N PRO A 37 6.74 10.19 -46.26
CA PRO A 37 5.70 11.02 -46.90
C PRO A 37 5.39 10.59 -48.35
N TYR A 38 6.34 9.95 -49.04
CA TYR A 38 6.21 9.51 -50.42
C TYR A 38 5.69 8.06 -50.56
N PHE A 39 5.34 7.41 -49.45
CA PHE A 39 4.73 6.09 -49.45
C PHE A 39 3.37 6.16 -50.16
N SER A 40 3.00 5.14 -50.95
CA SER A 40 1.70 5.17 -51.64
C SER A 40 0.56 4.76 -50.69
N MET A 41 -0.65 5.25 -50.94
CA MET A 41 -1.84 4.82 -50.16
C MET A 41 -2.11 3.31 -50.30
N ARG A 42 -1.79 2.72 -51.46
CA ARG A 42 -1.86 1.27 -51.70
C ARG A 42 -0.91 0.49 -50.80
N ASP A 43 0.35 0.91 -50.71
CA ASP A 43 1.34 0.25 -49.86
C ASP A 43 1.04 0.47 -48.39
N LEU A 44 0.53 1.64 -48.02
CA LEU A 44 0.06 1.93 -46.66
C LEU A 44 -1.04 0.94 -46.26
N MET A 45 -2.04 0.71 -47.11
CA MET A 45 -3.11 -0.26 -46.85
C MET A 45 -2.55 -1.68 -46.63
N ALA A 46 -1.58 -2.11 -47.44
CA ALA A 46 -0.94 -3.40 -47.27
C ALA A 46 -0.19 -3.49 -45.92
N LEU A 47 0.56 -2.43 -45.57
CA LEU A 47 1.30 -2.33 -44.31
C LEU A 47 0.37 -2.38 -43.08
N LEU A 48 -0.68 -1.54 -43.05
CA LEU A 48 -1.62 -1.51 -41.92
C LEU A 48 -2.28 -2.86 -41.70
N ARG A 49 -2.64 -3.56 -42.79
CA ARG A 49 -3.22 -4.91 -42.74
C ARG A 49 -2.22 -5.94 -42.22
N GLU A 50 -1.00 -5.94 -42.76
CA GLU A 50 0.05 -6.89 -42.37
C GLU A 50 0.42 -6.73 -40.89
N LYS A 51 0.64 -5.48 -40.46
CA LYS A 51 1.08 -5.16 -39.10
C LYS A 51 -0.07 -5.10 -38.08
N ARG A 52 -1.32 -5.21 -38.54
CA ARG A 52 -2.55 -5.12 -37.72
C ARG A 52 -2.61 -3.83 -36.89
N ILE A 53 -2.29 -2.71 -37.52
CA ILE A 53 -2.29 -1.38 -36.91
C ILE A 53 -3.26 -0.46 -37.65
N SER A 54 -3.83 0.50 -36.94
CA SER A 54 -4.88 1.40 -37.48
C SER A 54 -4.38 2.79 -37.90
N GLY A 55 -3.08 3.02 -37.78
CA GLY A 55 -2.44 4.27 -38.20
C GLY A 55 -0.99 4.31 -37.81
N VAL A 56 -0.21 5.14 -38.48
CA VAL A 56 1.24 5.22 -38.39
C VAL A 56 1.70 6.68 -38.45
N PRO A 57 2.78 7.04 -37.74
CA PRO A 57 3.45 8.31 -37.95
C PRO A 57 4.11 8.38 -39.33
N VAL A 58 4.07 9.56 -39.93
CA VAL A 58 4.75 9.88 -41.19
C VAL A 58 6.02 10.65 -40.86
N VAL A 59 7.17 10.10 -41.28
CA VAL A 59 8.49 10.57 -40.88
C VAL A 59 9.40 10.73 -42.09
N GLU A 60 10.20 11.79 -42.10
CA GLU A 60 11.27 12.02 -43.07
C GLU A 60 12.55 12.40 -42.33
N ASN A 61 13.66 11.69 -42.57
CA ASN A 61 14.94 11.95 -41.89
C ASN A 61 14.84 12.00 -40.35
N GLY A 62 13.92 11.22 -39.78
CA GLY A 62 13.64 11.18 -38.34
C GLY A 62 12.70 12.28 -37.83
N ASP A 63 12.37 13.28 -38.66
CA ASP A 63 11.42 14.34 -38.33
C ASP A 63 9.99 13.87 -38.53
N LEU A 64 9.17 14.09 -37.51
CA LEU A 64 7.76 13.75 -37.53
C LEU A 64 6.96 14.80 -38.30
N LEU A 65 6.44 14.42 -39.47
CA LEU A 65 5.69 15.32 -40.34
C LEU A 65 4.18 15.28 -40.09
N GLY A 66 3.66 14.13 -39.66
CA GLY A 66 2.23 13.94 -39.45
C GLY A 66 1.85 12.53 -39.02
N ILE A 67 0.55 12.24 -39.03
CA ILE A 67 -0.01 10.91 -38.80
C ILE A 67 -0.95 10.57 -39.95
N ILE A 68 -0.97 9.31 -40.36
CA ILE A 68 -1.99 8.78 -41.26
C ILE A 68 -2.68 7.55 -40.67
N SER A 69 -3.97 7.41 -40.92
CA SER A 69 -4.83 6.40 -40.30
C SER A 69 -5.68 5.62 -41.30
N ILE A 70 -6.36 4.58 -40.81
CA ILE A 70 -7.38 3.85 -41.59
C ILE A 70 -8.49 4.77 -42.09
N GLU A 71 -8.87 5.81 -41.33
CA GLU A 71 -9.92 6.74 -41.77
C GLU A 71 -9.50 7.51 -43.04
N ASP A 72 -8.22 7.86 -43.15
CA ASP A 72 -7.68 8.56 -44.31
C ASP A 72 -7.60 7.62 -45.52
N LEU A 73 -7.25 6.35 -45.30
CA LEU A 73 -7.34 5.31 -46.33
C LEU A 73 -8.76 5.10 -46.85
N ILE A 74 -9.77 5.12 -45.96
CA ILE A 74 -11.17 4.99 -46.36
C ILE A 74 -11.58 6.17 -47.26
N LYS A 75 -11.20 7.40 -46.89
CA LYS A 75 -11.47 8.61 -47.69
C LYS A 75 -10.79 8.54 -49.06
N ALA A 76 -9.50 8.19 -49.11
CA ALA A 76 -8.75 8.10 -50.36
C ALA A 76 -9.29 6.99 -51.29
N THR A 77 -9.63 5.82 -50.73
CA THR A 77 -10.21 4.68 -51.46
C THR A 77 -11.55 5.04 -52.09
N ALA A 78 -12.43 5.75 -51.36
CA ALA A 78 -13.71 6.21 -51.88
C ALA A 78 -13.55 7.16 -53.09
N GLN A 79 -12.41 7.85 -53.19
CA GLN A 79 -12.06 8.76 -54.28
C GLN A 79 -11.18 8.11 -55.36
N GLN A 80 -10.91 6.80 -55.27
CA GLN A 80 -10.02 6.05 -56.18
C GLN A 80 -8.57 6.55 -56.21
N ARG A 81 -8.10 7.16 -55.12
CA ARG A 81 -6.77 7.76 -54.97
C ARG A 81 -5.76 6.80 -54.34
N PHE A 82 -5.55 5.65 -54.97
CA PHE A 82 -4.71 4.57 -54.40
C PHE A 82 -3.21 4.83 -54.53
N ASP A 83 -2.81 5.56 -55.56
CA ASP A 83 -1.41 5.76 -55.89
C ASP A 83 -0.91 7.16 -55.47
N ASP A 84 -1.78 7.96 -54.84
CA ASP A 84 -1.42 9.22 -54.20
C ASP A 84 -0.39 8.97 -53.07
N PRO A 85 0.53 9.91 -52.84
CA PRO A 85 1.45 9.85 -51.72
C PRO A 85 0.72 10.11 -50.39
N VAL A 86 1.21 9.48 -49.32
CA VAL A 86 0.72 9.66 -47.95
C VAL A 86 0.71 11.14 -47.52
N LEU A 87 1.69 11.92 -47.97
CA LEU A 87 1.79 13.37 -47.72
C LEU A 87 0.50 14.14 -48.03
N ASP A 88 -0.24 13.75 -49.07
CA ASP A 88 -1.42 14.47 -49.53
C ASP A 88 -2.67 14.19 -48.66
N HIS A 89 -2.60 13.15 -47.82
CA HIS A 89 -3.73 12.66 -47.02
C HIS A 89 -3.46 12.67 -45.52
N MET A 90 -2.22 12.88 -45.08
CA MET A 90 -1.86 12.85 -43.66
C MET A 90 -2.37 14.08 -42.90
N THR A 91 -2.57 13.91 -41.59
CA THR A 91 -2.84 15.03 -40.69
C THR A 91 -1.52 15.65 -40.22
N GLN A 92 -1.34 16.94 -40.46
CA GLN A 92 -0.20 17.75 -40.00
C GLN A 92 -0.55 18.50 -38.70
N GLY A 93 0.46 19.11 -38.06
CA GLY A 93 0.24 19.90 -36.84
C GLY A 93 -0.24 19.07 -35.66
N ILE A 94 0.23 17.82 -35.58
CA ILE A 94 -0.18 16.87 -34.55
C ILE A 94 0.35 17.25 -33.17
N VAL A 95 -0.45 16.94 -32.16
CA VAL A 95 -0.03 17.06 -30.76
C VAL A 95 0.95 15.95 -30.43
N THR A 96 2.11 16.34 -29.89
CA THR A 96 3.18 15.43 -29.44
C THR A 96 3.44 15.61 -27.95
N ILE A 97 4.20 14.67 -27.38
CA ILE A 97 4.70 14.75 -26.01
C ILE A 97 6.19 14.41 -25.99
N ARG A 98 6.96 15.02 -25.09
CA ARG A 98 8.38 14.68 -24.98
C ARG A 98 8.59 13.43 -24.13
N SER A 99 9.64 12.68 -24.44
CA SER A 99 10.00 11.44 -23.72
C SER A 99 10.35 11.66 -22.25
N ASP A 100 10.86 12.84 -21.90
CA ASP A 100 11.22 13.21 -20.53
C ASP A 100 10.07 13.83 -19.72
N GLU A 101 8.91 14.08 -20.34
CA GLU A 101 7.74 14.62 -19.64
C GLU A 101 7.02 13.57 -18.80
N LEU A 102 6.20 14.05 -17.86
CA LEU A 102 5.44 13.20 -16.95
C LEU A 102 4.18 12.62 -17.61
N ALA A 103 3.80 11.41 -17.20
CA ALA A 103 2.62 10.71 -17.68
C ALA A 103 1.32 11.50 -17.48
N VAL A 104 1.23 12.31 -16.42
CA VAL A 104 0.09 13.23 -16.18
C VAL A 104 -0.19 14.15 -17.38
N LYS A 105 0.85 14.59 -18.08
CA LYS A 105 0.67 15.44 -19.27
C LYS A 105 0.01 14.66 -20.40
N ALA A 106 0.39 13.39 -20.60
CA ALA A 106 -0.25 12.52 -21.60
C ALA A 106 -1.74 12.29 -21.26
N VAL A 107 -2.06 12.03 -19.98
CA VAL A 107 -3.45 11.89 -19.51
C VAL A 107 -4.27 13.14 -19.84
N ASN A 108 -3.73 14.33 -19.56
CA ASN A 108 -4.41 15.60 -19.85
C ASN A 108 -4.61 15.81 -21.35
N LEU A 109 -3.60 15.49 -22.17
CA LEU A 109 -3.71 15.60 -23.63
C LEU A 109 -4.79 14.65 -24.19
N PHE A 110 -4.86 13.41 -23.69
CA PHE A 110 -5.90 12.46 -24.05
C PHE A 110 -7.30 12.94 -23.64
N ALA A 111 -7.45 13.48 -22.43
CA ALA A 111 -8.72 14.00 -21.94
C ALA A 111 -9.22 15.22 -22.73
N GLN A 112 -8.30 16.12 -23.12
CA GLN A 112 -8.64 17.36 -23.82
C GLN A 112 -9.02 17.14 -25.29
N HIS A 113 -8.34 16.21 -25.96
CA HIS A 113 -8.43 16.10 -27.42
C HIS A 113 -9.06 14.78 -27.90
N GLY A 114 -9.33 13.82 -27.00
CA GLY A 114 -9.91 12.52 -27.34
C GLY A 114 -8.98 11.62 -28.17
N TYR A 115 -7.70 11.95 -28.28
CA TYR A 115 -6.73 11.12 -29.00
C TYR A 115 -6.55 9.77 -28.31
N GLY A 116 -6.41 8.69 -29.08
CA GLY A 116 -6.11 7.36 -28.53
C GLY A 116 -4.61 7.06 -28.41
N ARG A 117 -3.76 7.88 -29.05
CA ARG A 117 -2.30 7.72 -29.10
C ARG A 117 -1.61 9.07 -29.29
N LEU A 118 -0.42 9.22 -28.73
CA LEU A 118 0.43 10.41 -28.86
C LEU A 118 1.82 9.98 -29.34
N PRO A 119 2.33 10.57 -30.43
CA PRO A 119 3.73 10.43 -30.80
C PRO A 119 4.63 11.06 -29.73
N VAL A 120 5.71 10.36 -29.41
CA VAL A 120 6.70 10.79 -28.43
C VAL A 120 7.94 11.26 -29.16
N ILE A 121 8.39 12.46 -28.84
CA ILE A 121 9.58 13.08 -29.42
C ILE A 121 10.69 13.26 -28.38
N ASP A 122 11.93 13.36 -28.84
CA ASP A 122 13.06 13.79 -28.02
C ASP A 122 13.18 15.31 -27.95
N GLN A 123 14.30 15.80 -27.41
CA GLN A 123 14.59 17.23 -27.28
C GLN A 123 14.89 17.91 -28.61
N GLU A 124 15.31 17.13 -29.62
CA GLU A 124 15.64 17.59 -30.96
C GLU A 124 14.41 17.55 -31.90
N GLY A 125 13.28 17.04 -31.40
CA GLY A 125 12.03 16.92 -32.16
C GLY A 125 11.92 15.64 -32.97
N LYS A 126 12.86 14.70 -32.83
CA LYS A 126 12.83 13.42 -33.54
C LYS A 126 11.85 12.47 -32.86
N LEU A 127 11.17 11.66 -33.68
CA LEU A 127 10.27 10.63 -33.16
C LEU A 127 11.06 9.52 -32.47
N VAL A 128 10.79 9.29 -31.18
CA VAL A 128 11.45 8.25 -30.36
C VAL A 128 10.49 7.23 -29.76
N GLY A 129 9.18 7.43 -29.94
CA GLY A 129 8.21 6.49 -29.44
C GLY A 129 6.76 6.86 -29.73
N ILE A 130 5.86 6.02 -29.22
CA ILE A 130 4.43 6.29 -29.16
C ILE A 130 3.89 5.88 -27.79
N VAL A 131 2.95 6.64 -27.25
CA VAL A 131 2.28 6.31 -25.99
C VAL A 131 0.77 6.28 -26.21
N THR A 132 0.11 5.29 -25.60
CA THR A 132 -1.36 5.16 -25.58
C THR A 132 -1.88 5.18 -24.15
N SER A 133 -3.18 5.41 -23.97
CA SER A 133 -3.81 5.32 -22.64
C SER A 133 -3.60 3.94 -22.00
N SER A 134 -3.61 2.86 -22.80
CA SER A 134 -3.33 1.51 -22.30
C SER A 134 -1.89 1.31 -21.84
N ASP A 135 -0.93 2.02 -22.44
CA ASP A 135 0.46 1.99 -21.99
C ASP A 135 0.62 2.71 -20.65
N ILE A 136 -0.07 3.84 -20.46
CA ILE A 136 -0.14 4.53 -19.15
C ILE A 136 -0.73 3.59 -18.09
N THR A 137 -1.89 2.98 -18.36
CA THR A 137 -2.52 2.05 -17.41
C THR A 137 -1.59 0.90 -17.05
N ARG A 138 -0.91 0.31 -18.03
CA ARG A 138 0.06 -0.78 -17.81
C ARG A 138 1.26 -0.32 -16.99
N GLY A 139 1.79 0.88 -17.27
CA GLY A 139 2.89 1.48 -16.53
C GLY A 139 2.55 1.71 -15.06
N LEU A 140 1.35 2.23 -14.79
CA LEU A 140 0.84 2.43 -13.43
C LEU A 140 0.68 1.09 -12.70
N LEU A 141 0.07 0.08 -13.33
CA LEU A 141 -0.08 -1.25 -12.74
C LEU A 141 1.27 -1.90 -12.43
N LYS A 142 2.25 -1.76 -13.33
CA LYS A 142 3.61 -2.27 -13.12
C LYS A 142 4.27 -1.58 -11.92
N SER A 143 4.13 -0.27 -11.81
CA SER A 143 4.76 0.53 -10.75
C SER A 143 4.13 0.25 -9.39
N LEU A 144 2.79 0.13 -9.33
CA LEU A 144 2.08 -0.33 -8.13
C LEU A 144 2.60 -1.71 -7.70
N ASN A 145 2.68 -2.67 -8.62
CA ASN A 145 3.13 -4.02 -8.30
C ASN A 145 4.58 -4.06 -7.80
N GLN A 146 5.47 -3.22 -8.34
CA GLN A 146 6.85 -3.10 -7.85
C GLN A 146 6.92 -2.53 -6.42
N GLN A 147 6.11 -1.50 -6.13
CA GLN A 147 6.01 -0.97 -4.77
C GLN A 147 5.49 -2.05 -3.81
N PHE A 148 4.42 -2.76 -4.16
CA PHE A 148 3.91 -3.89 -3.37
C PHE A 148 4.96 -4.98 -3.13
N GLN A 149 5.67 -5.44 -4.16
CA GLN A 149 6.73 -6.45 -4.01
C GLN A 149 7.88 -5.97 -3.13
N SER A 150 8.26 -4.69 -3.19
CA SER A 150 9.31 -4.14 -2.35
C SER A 150 8.91 -4.07 -0.86
N GLU A 151 7.63 -3.84 -0.58
CA GLU A 151 7.07 -3.92 0.77
C GLU A 151 6.93 -5.36 1.25
N GLU A 152 6.51 -6.26 0.37
CA GLU A 152 6.32 -7.68 0.67
C GLU A 152 7.67 -8.38 0.91
N LEU A 153 8.74 -8.04 0.18
CA LEU A 153 10.08 -8.57 0.43
C LEU A 153 10.66 -8.09 1.78
N LYS A 154 10.29 -6.88 2.23
CA LYS A 154 10.58 -6.40 3.59
C LYS A 154 9.79 -7.18 4.65
N ARG A 155 8.54 -7.58 4.34
CA ARG A 155 7.73 -8.48 5.20
C ARG A 155 8.29 -9.90 5.24
N TYR A 156 8.72 -10.46 4.11
CA TYR A 156 9.25 -11.83 3.99
C TYR A 156 10.57 -12.05 4.74
N ARG A 157 11.45 -11.02 4.80
CA ARG A 157 12.67 -11.06 5.62
C ARG A 157 12.39 -11.04 7.12
N ALA A 158 11.30 -10.40 7.55
CA ALA A 158 10.95 -10.36 8.96
C ALA A 158 10.38 -11.71 9.44
N SER A 159 9.58 -12.39 8.61
CA SER A 159 9.04 -13.71 8.93
C SER A 159 10.08 -14.85 8.90
N HIS A 160 11.17 -14.72 8.13
CA HIS A 160 12.24 -15.72 8.06
C HIS A 160 13.32 -15.63 9.15
N LEU A 161 13.27 -14.63 10.04
CA LEU A 161 14.21 -14.51 11.17
C LEU A 161 14.31 -15.79 12.01
N PHE A 162 13.25 -16.59 12.07
CA PHE A 162 13.20 -17.84 12.83
C PHE A 162 13.75 -19.06 12.08
N TYR A 163 13.74 -19.05 10.75
CA TYR A 163 14.11 -20.22 9.93
C TYR A 163 15.60 -20.28 9.56
N ASP A 164 16.28 -19.12 9.50
CA ASP A 164 17.70 -19.05 9.11
C ASP A 164 18.68 -19.18 10.29
N ILE A 165 18.18 -19.22 11.53
CA ILE A 165 18.98 -19.39 12.74
C ILE A 165 18.93 -20.87 13.14
N ILE A 166 20.04 -21.58 12.94
CA ILE A 166 20.22 -22.96 13.45
C ILE A 166 20.32 -22.88 14.98
N SER A 167 19.19 -23.04 15.66
CA SER A 167 19.05 -23.14 17.11
C SER A 167 17.94 -24.13 17.40
N ASP A 168 18.08 -24.94 18.46
CA ASP A 168 17.05 -25.90 18.88
C ASP A 168 15.72 -25.20 19.21
N GLN A 169 15.77 -23.93 19.64
CA GLN A 169 14.66 -23.00 19.74
C GLN A 169 15.12 -21.55 19.48
N THR A 170 14.37 -20.79 18.69
CA THR A 170 14.59 -19.35 18.46
C THR A 170 13.34 -18.60 18.86
N SER A 171 13.45 -17.64 19.79
CA SER A 171 12.35 -16.71 20.13
C SER A 171 12.76 -15.25 19.92
N LEU A 172 11.80 -14.43 19.49
CA LEU A 172 11.96 -12.98 19.39
C LEU A 172 11.30 -12.34 20.61
N MET A 173 12.09 -11.61 21.40
CA MET A 173 11.60 -10.93 22.59
C MET A 173 11.51 -9.42 22.34
N LEU A 174 10.31 -8.87 22.47
CA LEU A 174 10.05 -7.43 22.43
C LEU A 174 9.74 -6.94 23.84
N ARG A 175 10.38 -5.85 24.28
CA ARG A 175 10.16 -5.26 25.60
C ARG A 175 9.76 -3.80 25.45
N TYR A 176 8.71 -3.40 26.15
CA TYR A 176 8.19 -2.05 26.18
C TYR A 176 8.06 -1.59 27.62
N HIS A 177 8.65 -0.44 27.93
CA HIS A 177 8.46 0.20 29.22
C HIS A 177 7.19 1.05 29.18
N VAL A 178 6.36 0.93 30.22
CA VAL A 178 5.10 1.66 30.35
C VAL A 178 5.19 2.55 31.58
N ALA A 179 5.08 3.87 31.40
CA ALA A 179 5.17 4.81 32.51
C ALA A 179 3.89 4.82 33.36
N ALA A 180 4.04 5.03 34.66
CA ALA A 180 2.90 5.16 35.57
C ALA A 180 2.05 6.40 35.21
N ARG A 181 0.73 6.23 35.11
CA ARG A 181 -0.25 7.32 34.91
C ARG A 181 -0.07 8.14 33.63
N ASP A 182 0.68 7.65 32.65
CA ASP A 182 0.88 8.30 31.35
C ASP A 182 -0.23 7.90 30.35
N PHE A 183 -1.43 8.45 30.53
CA PHE A 183 -2.57 8.19 29.65
C PHE A 183 -2.42 8.84 28.27
N ASP A 184 -1.65 9.93 28.16
CA ASP A 184 -1.40 10.62 26.89
C ASP A 184 -0.69 9.70 25.88
N ARG A 185 0.16 8.80 26.37
CA ARG A 185 0.84 7.76 25.57
C ARG A 185 0.18 6.40 25.65
N GLY A 186 -0.99 6.30 26.28
CA GLY A 186 -1.73 5.06 26.39
C GLY A 186 -2.06 4.46 25.03
N GLY A 187 -1.72 3.18 24.83
CA GLY A 187 -1.96 2.46 23.58
C GLY A 187 -0.79 2.53 22.60
N GLN A 188 0.30 3.22 22.94
CA GLN A 188 1.50 3.29 22.10
C GLN A 188 2.22 1.94 22.01
N ALA A 189 2.33 1.21 23.13
CA ALA A 189 2.99 -0.09 23.14
C ALA A 189 2.20 -1.11 22.32
N SER A 190 0.90 -1.24 22.56
CA SER A 190 -0.01 -2.09 21.80
C SER A 190 -0.10 -1.73 20.32
N SER A 191 -0.08 -0.44 19.97
CA SER A 191 0.01 0.00 18.57
C SER A 191 1.33 -0.43 17.90
N THR A 192 2.43 -0.39 18.65
CA THR A 192 3.74 -0.83 18.16
C THR A 192 3.79 -2.35 18.02
N VAL A 193 3.22 -3.09 18.98
CA VAL A 193 3.01 -4.55 18.91
C VAL A 193 2.23 -4.90 17.64
N LYS A 194 1.08 -4.26 17.39
CA LYS A 194 0.28 -4.48 16.19
C LYS A 194 1.11 -4.29 14.91
N LYS A 195 1.84 -3.18 14.80
CA LYS A 195 2.68 -2.89 13.62
C LYS A 195 3.78 -3.95 13.43
N THR A 196 4.41 -4.39 14.52
CA THR A 196 5.46 -5.41 14.47
C THR A 196 4.91 -6.78 14.06
N LEU A 197 3.80 -7.21 14.67
CA LEU A 197 3.16 -8.48 14.33
C LEU A 197 2.60 -8.52 12.91
N MET A 198 2.04 -7.41 12.42
CA MET A 198 1.66 -7.28 11.00
C MET A 198 2.86 -7.46 10.07
N ARG A 199 4.02 -6.91 10.44
CA ARG A 199 5.26 -7.04 9.64
C ARG A 199 5.82 -8.46 9.66
N LEU A 200 5.60 -9.20 10.75
CA LEU A 200 5.95 -10.62 10.88
C LEU A 200 4.98 -11.56 10.14
N GLY A 201 3.91 -11.02 9.53
CA GLY A 201 3.02 -11.79 8.67
C GLY A 201 1.94 -12.58 9.41
N LEU A 202 1.61 -12.23 10.65
CA LEU A 202 0.56 -12.92 11.40
C LEU A 202 -0.82 -12.78 10.73
N ASN A 203 -1.61 -13.85 10.80
CA ASN A 203 -3.00 -13.88 10.36
C ASN A 203 -3.84 -12.78 11.08
N PRO A 204 -4.76 -12.08 10.37
CA PRO A 204 -5.67 -11.09 10.94
C PRO A 204 -6.42 -11.50 12.23
N VAL A 205 -6.83 -12.77 12.37
CA VAL A 205 -7.53 -13.29 13.55
C VAL A 205 -6.62 -13.26 14.77
N LEU A 206 -5.44 -13.88 14.66
CA LEU A 206 -4.44 -13.92 15.73
C LEU A 206 -3.92 -12.52 16.07
N LEU A 207 -3.67 -11.69 15.05
CA LEU A 207 -3.28 -10.30 15.22
C LEU A 207 -4.30 -9.51 16.05
N ARG A 208 -5.60 -9.67 15.77
CA ARG A 208 -6.67 -8.99 16.52
C ARG A 208 -6.66 -9.42 17.99
N ARG A 209 -6.58 -10.73 18.25
CA ARG A 209 -6.56 -11.30 19.60
C ARG A 209 -5.42 -10.70 20.43
N ILE A 210 -4.20 -10.73 19.90
CA ILE A 210 -3.01 -10.22 20.60
C ILE A 210 -3.09 -8.71 20.79
N THR A 211 -3.55 -7.96 19.77
CA THR A 211 -3.66 -6.50 19.86
C THR A 211 -4.60 -6.08 20.97
N VAL A 212 -5.80 -6.69 21.05
CA VAL A 212 -6.78 -6.37 22.10
C VAL A 212 -6.19 -6.68 23.48
N SER A 213 -5.61 -7.87 23.67
CA SER A 213 -5.03 -8.23 24.96
C SER A 213 -3.85 -7.33 25.35
N SER A 214 -3.02 -6.92 24.39
CA SER A 214 -1.89 -6.02 24.64
C SER A 214 -2.33 -4.62 25.06
N TYR A 215 -3.43 -4.10 24.48
CA TYR A 215 -3.98 -2.80 24.85
C TYR A 215 -4.55 -2.82 26.27
N GLU A 216 -5.32 -3.85 26.61
CA GLU A 216 -5.88 -4.01 27.96
C GLU A 216 -4.77 -4.16 29.01
N ALA A 217 -3.73 -4.96 28.69
CA ALA A 217 -2.58 -5.13 29.56
C ALA A 217 -1.79 -3.82 29.75
N GLU A 218 -1.55 -3.07 28.68
CA GLU A 218 -0.90 -1.75 28.74
C GLU A 218 -1.69 -0.76 29.61
N MET A 219 -3.01 -0.70 29.45
CA MET A 219 -3.86 0.16 30.28
C MET A 219 -3.79 -0.23 31.75
N ASN A 220 -3.82 -1.53 32.07
CA ASN A 220 -3.65 -2.00 33.44
C ASN A 220 -2.31 -1.56 34.04
N LEU A 221 -1.22 -1.63 33.26
CA LEU A 221 0.09 -1.14 33.70
C LEU A 221 0.05 0.36 33.98
N ILE A 222 -0.50 1.19 33.08
CA ILE A 222 -0.62 2.66 33.27
C ILE A 222 -1.41 2.99 34.54
N ILE A 223 -2.47 2.23 34.82
CA ILE A 223 -3.38 2.45 35.94
C ILE A 223 -2.76 2.03 37.27
N HIS A 224 -2.14 0.86 37.32
CA HIS A 224 -1.80 0.20 38.59
C HIS A 224 -0.34 0.31 39.00
N THR A 225 0.59 0.55 38.07
CA THR A 225 2.01 0.60 38.42
C THR A 225 2.36 1.82 39.26
N THR A 226 3.35 1.67 40.16
CA THR A 226 3.82 2.74 41.03
C THR A 226 4.93 3.55 40.35
N ASP A 227 5.93 2.86 39.78
CA ASP A 227 7.12 3.50 39.19
C ASP A 227 7.33 3.15 37.70
N GLY A 228 6.36 2.47 37.09
CA GLY A 228 6.42 2.01 35.71
C GLY A 228 6.35 0.49 35.61
N GLY A 229 5.82 -0.01 34.50
CA GLY A 229 5.64 -1.42 34.21
C GLY A 229 6.43 -1.87 32.99
N GLU A 230 6.43 -3.17 32.75
CA GLU A 230 7.02 -3.79 31.57
C GLU A 230 5.95 -4.61 30.85
N LEU A 231 5.77 -4.33 29.56
CA LEU A 231 5.03 -5.18 28.64
C LEU A 231 6.03 -5.93 27.76
N ARG A 232 6.00 -7.25 27.81
CA ARG A 232 6.88 -8.13 27.02
C ARG A 232 6.06 -8.99 26.08
N LEU A 233 6.58 -9.18 24.89
CA LEU A 233 6.05 -10.12 23.91
C LEU A 233 7.15 -11.08 23.51
N GLU A 234 6.96 -12.36 23.75
CA GLU A 234 7.82 -13.44 23.30
C GLU A 234 7.14 -14.16 22.15
N ILE A 235 7.81 -14.24 21.00
CA ILE A 235 7.28 -14.83 19.78
C ILE A 235 8.17 -16.02 19.43
N ASP A 236 7.59 -17.21 19.43
CA ASP A 236 8.23 -18.43 18.96
C ASP A 236 7.37 -19.09 17.86
N PRO A 237 7.86 -20.12 17.16
CA PRO A 237 7.10 -20.76 16.07
C PRO A 237 5.80 -21.45 16.50
N GLU A 238 5.65 -21.83 17.76
CA GLU A 238 4.48 -22.56 18.25
C GLU A 238 3.44 -21.63 18.88
N LYS A 239 3.90 -20.56 19.56
CA LYS A 239 3.05 -19.65 20.31
C LYS A 239 3.64 -18.24 20.43
N ILE A 240 2.78 -17.32 20.83
CA ILE A 240 3.14 -15.96 21.25
C ILE A 240 2.71 -15.79 22.70
N SER A 241 3.62 -15.29 23.54
CA SER A 241 3.37 -15.02 24.96
C SER A 241 3.44 -13.52 25.25
N LEU A 242 2.37 -12.96 25.76
CA LEU A 242 2.28 -11.58 26.26
C LEU A 242 2.44 -11.61 27.78
N VAL A 243 3.42 -10.87 28.31
CA VAL A 243 3.64 -10.72 29.75
C VAL A 243 3.54 -9.25 30.13
N ALA A 244 2.70 -8.91 31.10
CA ALA A 244 2.63 -7.58 31.69
C ALA A 244 3.00 -7.67 33.17
N GLN A 245 3.95 -6.85 33.59
CA GLN A 245 4.45 -6.85 34.95
C GLN A 245 4.54 -5.43 35.51
N ASP A 246 4.06 -5.25 36.74
CA ASP A 246 4.14 -4.00 37.49
C ASP A 246 4.62 -4.21 38.94
N ASN A 247 4.94 -3.10 39.60
CA ASN A 247 5.24 -3.02 41.03
C ASN A 247 4.11 -2.31 41.81
N GLY A 248 2.87 -2.44 41.32
CA GLY A 248 1.69 -1.80 41.87
C GLY A 248 1.19 -2.43 43.17
N PRO A 249 -0.05 -2.11 43.58
CA PRO A 249 -0.62 -2.56 44.85
C PRO A 249 -0.91 -4.07 44.90
N GLY A 250 -0.87 -4.77 43.78
CA GLY A 250 -1.32 -6.15 43.68
C GLY A 250 -2.84 -6.30 43.74
N ILE A 251 -3.31 -7.53 43.68
CA ILE A 251 -4.72 -7.94 43.65
C ILE A 251 -4.91 -8.96 44.77
N GLU A 252 -5.88 -8.71 45.66
CA GLU A 252 -6.17 -9.60 46.80
C GLU A 252 -6.85 -10.90 46.35
N ASP A 253 -7.89 -10.81 45.52
CA ASP A 253 -8.60 -11.94 44.94
C ASP A 253 -8.42 -11.95 43.42
N VAL A 254 -7.54 -12.83 42.95
CA VAL A 254 -7.21 -12.99 41.52
C VAL A 254 -8.40 -13.55 40.74
N ASP A 255 -9.20 -14.44 41.34
CA ASP A 255 -10.31 -15.08 40.65
C ASP A 255 -11.44 -14.09 40.39
N GLU A 256 -11.72 -13.22 41.38
CA GLU A 256 -12.71 -12.15 41.24
C GLU A 256 -12.29 -11.12 40.17
N ALA A 257 -10.99 -10.87 40.01
CA ALA A 257 -10.43 -9.93 39.04
C ALA A 257 -10.73 -10.29 37.57
N PHE A 258 -11.02 -11.56 37.28
CA PHE A 258 -11.42 -12.01 35.94
C PHE A 258 -12.94 -11.91 35.68
N MET A 259 -13.74 -11.58 36.68
CA MET A 259 -15.19 -11.46 36.52
C MET A 259 -15.55 -10.17 35.76
N PRO A 260 -16.37 -10.26 34.69
CA PRO A 260 -16.80 -9.07 33.95
C PRO A 260 -17.51 -8.07 34.87
N GLY A 261 -17.07 -6.81 34.83
CA GLY A 261 -17.63 -5.73 35.66
C GLY A 261 -16.95 -5.55 37.02
N PHE A 262 -16.07 -6.47 37.43
CA PHE A 262 -15.24 -6.28 38.61
C PHE A 262 -14.07 -5.34 38.29
N SER A 263 -13.94 -4.25 39.03
CA SER A 263 -12.99 -3.17 38.73
C SER A 263 -11.97 -3.00 39.85
N THR A 264 -10.72 -3.33 39.54
CA THR A 264 -9.55 -3.04 40.38
C THR A 264 -9.14 -1.57 40.33
N ALA A 265 -9.74 -0.76 39.44
CA ALA A 265 -9.33 0.61 39.18
C ALA A 265 -9.57 1.54 40.39
N PRO A 266 -8.61 2.42 40.74
CA PRO A 266 -8.81 3.46 41.73
C PRO A 266 -9.92 4.45 41.33
N ASP A 267 -10.50 5.14 42.32
CA ASP A 267 -11.62 6.09 42.09
C ASP A 267 -11.29 7.17 41.05
N TRP A 268 -10.08 7.72 41.10
CA TRP A 268 -9.62 8.75 40.14
C TRP A 268 -9.55 8.26 38.68
N VAL A 269 -9.49 6.93 38.45
CA VAL A 269 -9.50 6.31 37.11
C VAL A 269 -10.93 6.08 36.62
N ARG A 270 -11.83 5.74 37.55
CA ARG A 270 -13.27 5.59 37.27
C ARG A 270 -13.89 6.91 36.82
N ASP A 271 -13.46 8.01 37.41
CA ASP A 271 -13.88 9.37 37.02
C ASP A 271 -13.44 9.77 35.61
N LEU A 272 -12.38 9.15 35.08
CA LEU A 272 -11.89 9.36 33.71
C LEU A 272 -12.63 8.47 32.67
N GLY A 273 -13.61 7.69 33.11
CA GLY A 273 -14.34 6.74 32.24
C GLY A 273 -13.59 5.44 31.97
N PHE A 274 -12.46 5.20 32.63
CA PHE A 274 -11.71 3.95 32.60
C PHE A 274 -12.10 3.06 33.79
N GLY A 275 -11.85 1.75 33.71
CA GLY A 275 -12.14 0.85 34.84
C GLY A 275 -13.59 0.32 34.90
N ALA A 276 -14.21 0.07 33.75
CA ALA A 276 -15.47 -0.67 33.64
C ALA A 276 -15.36 -2.17 34.04
N GLY A 277 -14.17 -2.62 34.48
CA GLY A 277 -13.95 -4.01 34.93
C GLY A 277 -13.92 -5.04 33.81
N MET A 278 -13.54 -4.64 32.59
CA MET A 278 -13.57 -5.50 31.41
C MET A 278 -12.18 -5.98 30.96
N GLY A 279 -11.09 -5.39 31.45
CA GLY A 279 -9.75 -5.59 30.90
C GLY A 279 -9.24 -7.04 31.03
N LEU A 280 -9.15 -7.57 32.26
CA LEU A 280 -8.68 -8.95 32.49
C LEU A 280 -9.63 -9.99 31.88
N ALA A 281 -10.94 -9.75 31.91
CA ALA A 281 -11.93 -10.60 31.26
C ALA A 281 -11.76 -10.64 29.74
N ASN A 282 -11.47 -9.49 29.11
CA ASN A 282 -11.17 -9.41 27.68
C ASN A 282 -9.89 -10.17 27.34
N ILE A 283 -8.83 -10.01 28.13
CA ILE A 283 -7.57 -10.73 27.91
C ILE A 283 -7.82 -12.24 27.95
N LYS A 284 -8.51 -12.73 28.99
CA LYS A 284 -8.89 -14.15 29.12
C LYS A 284 -9.72 -14.66 27.94
N ARG A 285 -10.64 -13.84 27.42
CA ARG A 285 -11.49 -14.19 26.28
C ARG A 285 -10.71 -14.32 24.97
N TYR A 286 -9.66 -13.52 24.78
CA TYR A 286 -8.92 -13.47 23.53
C TYR A 286 -7.63 -14.31 23.54
N SER A 287 -7.15 -14.78 24.69
CA SER A 287 -6.00 -15.69 24.82
C SER A 287 -6.40 -17.16 24.86
N ASP A 288 -5.52 -18.07 24.43
CA ASP A 288 -5.71 -19.52 24.58
C ASP A 288 -5.46 -19.98 26.01
N SER A 289 -4.52 -19.34 26.70
CA SER A 289 -4.35 -19.49 28.15
C SER A 289 -3.94 -18.17 28.79
N VAL A 290 -4.31 -18.02 30.06
CA VAL A 290 -3.96 -16.85 30.87
C VAL A 290 -3.60 -17.30 32.29
N SER A 291 -2.59 -16.68 32.87
CA SER A 291 -2.26 -16.80 34.28
C SER A 291 -1.98 -15.42 34.87
N LEU A 292 -2.33 -15.24 36.13
CA LEU A 292 -2.12 -14.02 36.87
C LEU A 292 -1.52 -14.38 38.23
N VAL A 293 -0.36 -13.83 38.52
CA VAL A 293 0.29 -13.96 39.83
C VAL A 293 0.33 -12.56 40.43
N SER A 294 -0.31 -12.39 41.57
CA SER A 294 -0.35 -11.10 42.27
C SER A 294 -0.18 -11.32 43.76
N GLU A 295 0.56 -10.43 44.41
CA GLU A 295 0.67 -10.40 45.86
C GLU A 295 0.45 -8.97 46.35
N PRO A 296 -0.43 -8.76 47.35
CA PRO A 296 -0.69 -7.44 47.90
C PRO A 296 0.60 -6.72 48.32
N GLY A 297 0.81 -5.52 47.76
CA GLY A 297 1.98 -4.68 47.99
C GLY A 297 3.25 -5.08 47.24
N LYS A 298 3.23 -6.11 46.38
CA LYS A 298 4.39 -6.53 45.58
C LYS A 298 4.19 -6.45 44.06
N GLY A 299 2.99 -6.09 43.61
CA GLY A 299 2.64 -5.94 42.20
C GLY A 299 2.03 -7.19 41.57
N THR A 300 1.91 -7.17 40.25
CA THR A 300 1.21 -8.19 39.48
C THR A 300 2.04 -8.63 38.26
N VAL A 301 1.95 -9.91 37.93
CA VAL A 301 2.48 -10.51 36.71
C VAL A 301 1.33 -11.22 35.99
N LEU A 302 0.93 -10.68 34.86
CA LEU A 302 -0.04 -11.26 33.95
C LEU A 302 0.70 -11.94 32.79
N CYS A 303 0.36 -13.19 32.49
CA CYS A 303 0.86 -13.91 31.33
C CYS A 303 -0.34 -14.40 30.50
N ALA A 304 -0.36 -14.07 29.21
CA ALA A 304 -1.36 -14.57 28.25
C ALA A 304 -0.64 -15.21 27.06
N ALA A 305 -1.07 -16.41 26.64
CA ALA A 305 -0.49 -17.12 25.50
C ALA A 305 -1.50 -17.25 24.36
N PHE A 306 -0.97 -17.27 23.13
CA PHE A 306 -1.71 -17.37 21.88
C PHE A 306 -1.03 -18.40 20.97
N ASP A 307 -1.75 -19.42 20.55
CA ASP A 307 -1.21 -20.49 19.71
C ASP A 307 -1.12 -20.04 18.24
N MET A 308 -0.03 -20.39 17.57
CA MET A 308 0.22 -19.99 16.17
C MET A 308 -0.56 -20.82 15.14
N LYS A 309 -1.21 -21.93 15.55
CA LYS A 309 -1.81 -22.94 14.66
C LYS A 309 -3.26 -22.67 14.22
N ASP A 310 -3.94 -21.68 14.76
CA ASP A 310 -5.38 -21.42 14.51
C ASP A 310 -5.73 -20.82 13.12
N GLY A 311 -4.90 -21.03 12.09
CA GLY A 311 -5.06 -20.43 10.76
C GLY A 311 -5.43 -21.37 9.62
N GLU A 312 -5.33 -22.68 9.81
CA GLU A 312 -5.59 -23.68 8.77
C GLU A 312 -6.72 -24.63 9.17
N GLU A 313 -7.92 -24.13 9.47
CA GLU A 313 -9.11 -24.97 9.48
C GLU A 313 -10.36 -24.18 9.08
N SER A 314 -10.94 -24.62 7.95
CA SER A 314 -12.22 -24.26 7.30
C SER A 314 -12.26 -23.07 6.34
#